data_AF-A0A2U8E2E6-F1
#
_entry.id   AF-A0A2U8E2E6-F1
#
_cell.length_a   1.000
_cell.length_b   1.000
_cell.length_c   1.000
_cell.angle_alpha   90.00
_cell.angle_beta   90.00
_cell.angle_gamma   90.00
#
_symmetry.space_group_name_H-M   'P 1'
#
loop_
_entity.id
_entity.type
_entity.pdbx_description
1 polymer ?
#
loop_
_entity_poly.entity_id
_entity_poly.type
_entity_poly.pdbx_seq_one_letter_code
_entity_poly.pdbx_strand_id
1 'polypeptide(L)'
;MNLRMPAAKLACIALAAFAMQLASPAQSALEKRNEAGLAQAEQQLKNAQTDEARLAALNEKSLALAKLGRSAEALDVIRQAEALAPDDLGAQVNKAIILDSNEEHQAARALYDSLLGKFQEWRGERAKSIRKGEKPAKSDGDAGMRAISTDAPMHSALNYALLGNYNKALAQLTRDFEIQPRISMLSKDGDYATLWRLWLTAKSRSVDGLRPDTAITTLIQTANVSTPYHEEMLRLWWGKGHWQRILAAINGMKISDEEKETFLTEAHFFAAGYYRYMKRDTETALELLDAENARPFNGCIERLFIRKEIGELKK
;
A
#
# COMPACT_ATOMS: atom_id res chain seq x y z
N MET A 1 -5.97 -5.23 -53.22
CA MET A 1 -4.51 -5.31 -52.95
C MET A 1 -4.31 -6.21 -51.74
N ASN A 2 -4.15 -7.51 -51.96
CA ASN A 2 -4.07 -8.52 -50.89
C ASN A 2 -2.63 -8.62 -50.39
N LEU A 3 -2.32 -7.97 -49.27
CA LEU A 3 -1.05 -8.15 -48.56
C LEU A 3 -1.10 -9.49 -47.80
N ARG A 4 -0.76 -10.59 -48.48
CA ARG A 4 -0.40 -11.84 -47.80
C ARG A 4 0.95 -11.62 -47.12
N MET A 5 0.96 -11.54 -45.79
CA MET A 5 2.21 -11.62 -45.03
C MET A 5 2.87 -13.00 -45.27
N PRO A 6 4.19 -13.06 -45.51
CA PRO A 6 4.89 -14.32 -45.73
C PRO A 6 4.85 -15.18 -44.46
N ALA A 7 4.66 -16.49 -44.62
CA ALA A 7 4.51 -17.46 -43.52
C ALA A 7 5.64 -17.40 -42.48
N ALA A 8 6.85 -16.99 -42.87
CA ALA A 8 7.97 -16.77 -41.97
C ALA A 8 7.75 -15.63 -40.97
N LYS A 9 7.04 -14.55 -41.34
CA LYS A 9 6.67 -13.46 -40.42
C LYS A 9 5.58 -13.88 -39.44
N LEU A 10 4.61 -14.69 -39.88
CA LEU A 10 3.60 -15.28 -38.99
C LEU A 10 4.23 -16.25 -37.98
N ALA A 11 5.21 -17.05 -38.41
CA ALA A 11 5.95 -17.94 -37.52
C ALA A 11 6.80 -17.17 -36.49
N CYS A 12 7.49 -16.09 -36.87
CA CYS A 12 8.23 -15.26 -35.91
C CYS A 12 7.34 -14.51 -34.91
N ILE A 13 6.17 -14.02 -35.35
CA ILE A 13 5.20 -13.36 -34.44
C ILE A 13 4.57 -14.38 -33.50
N ALA A 14 4.25 -15.58 -33.98
CA ALA A 14 3.74 -16.66 -33.15
C ALA A 14 4.79 -17.19 -32.16
N LEU A 15 6.06 -17.30 -32.55
CA LEU A 15 7.17 -17.67 -31.65
C LEU A 15 7.45 -16.58 -30.60
N ALA A 16 7.36 -15.30 -30.95
CA ALA A 16 7.51 -14.20 -30.00
C ALA A 16 6.33 -14.13 -29.01
N ALA A 17 5.09 -14.33 -29.49
CA ALA A 17 3.91 -14.41 -28.64
C ALA A 17 3.95 -15.66 -27.72
N PHE A 18 4.42 -16.79 -28.22
CA PHE A 18 4.58 -18.02 -27.44
C PHE A 18 5.74 -17.94 -26.43
N ALA A 19 6.83 -17.23 -26.76
CA ALA A 19 7.93 -16.95 -25.83
C ALA A 19 7.53 -15.95 -24.73
N MET A 20 6.68 -14.96 -25.05
CA MET A 20 6.06 -14.08 -24.04
C MET A 20 5.07 -14.83 -23.13
N GLN A 21 4.48 -15.92 -23.61
CA GLN A 21 3.50 -16.72 -22.88
C GLN A 21 4.12 -17.82 -22.01
N LEU A 22 5.43 -18.11 -22.17
CA LEU A 22 6.18 -19.10 -21.39
C LEU A 22 7.25 -18.51 -20.47
N ALA A 23 7.57 -17.23 -20.59
CA ALA A 23 8.26 -16.52 -19.52
C ALA A 23 7.22 -16.08 -18.49
N SER A 24 6.81 -16.99 -17.60
CA SER A 24 6.36 -16.56 -16.28
C SER A 24 7.41 -15.56 -15.77
N PRO A 25 7.08 -14.28 -15.54
CA PRO A 25 8.07 -13.33 -15.07
C PRO A 25 8.76 -13.98 -13.88
N ALA A 26 10.10 -14.04 -13.91
CA ALA A 26 10.87 -14.73 -12.89
C ALA A 26 10.28 -14.37 -11.52
N GLN A 27 9.84 -15.39 -10.78
CA GLN A 27 9.05 -15.21 -9.56
C GLN A 27 9.73 -14.16 -8.68
N SER A 28 8.99 -13.10 -8.37
CA SER A 28 9.56 -11.92 -7.72
C SER A 28 10.04 -12.24 -6.30
N ALA A 29 10.92 -11.41 -5.73
CA ALA A 29 11.44 -11.65 -4.38
C ALA A 29 10.31 -11.56 -3.35
N LEU A 30 9.41 -10.57 -3.52
CA LEU A 30 8.23 -10.42 -2.70
C LEU A 30 7.26 -11.61 -2.81
N GLU A 31 7.02 -12.09 -4.02
CA GLU A 31 6.16 -13.26 -4.23
C GLU A 31 6.73 -14.51 -3.55
N LYS A 32 8.04 -14.77 -3.68
CA LYS A 32 8.69 -15.89 -2.96
C LYS A 32 8.57 -15.75 -1.45
N ARG A 33 8.78 -14.54 -0.91
CA ARG A 33 8.60 -14.27 0.52
C ARG A 33 7.17 -14.51 0.97
N ASN A 34 6.19 -14.07 0.18
CA ASN A 34 4.77 -14.23 0.51
C ASN A 34 4.35 -15.71 0.45
N GLU A 35 4.83 -16.49 -0.52
CA GLU A 35 4.63 -17.95 -0.58
C GLU A 35 5.26 -18.66 0.62
N ALA A 36 6.49 -18.27 1.02
CA ALA A 36 7.12 -18.81 2.22
C ALA A 36 6.32 -18.48 3.49
N GLY A 37 5.81 -17.25 3.60
CA GLY A 37 4.94 -16.84 4.70
C GLY A 37 3.62 -17.62 4.74
N LEU A 38 3.02 -17.88 3.56
CA LEU A 38 1.84 -18.72 3.45
C LEU A 38 2.12 -20.15 3.93
N ALA A 39 3.20 -20.77 3.46
CA ALA A 39 3.58 -22.12 3.88
C ALA A 39 3.84 -22.21 5.39
N GLN A 40 4.47 -21.19 5.97
CA GLN A 40 4.68 -21.08 7.42
C GLN A 40 3.36 -21.00 8.18
N ALA A 41 2.44 -20.12 7.76
CA ALA A 41 1.13 -19.97 8.41
C ALA A 41 0.29 -21.25 8.33
N GLU A 42 0.36 -21.98 7.21
CA GLU A 42 -0.29 -23.28 7.06
C GLU A 42 0.31 -24.34 7.99
N GLN A 43 1.62 -24.33 8.18
CA GLN A 43 2.28 -25.24 9.11
C GLN A 43 1.94 -24.92 10.57
N GLN A 44 1.89 -23.65 10.94
CA GLN A 44 1.43 -23.21 12.26
C GLN A 44 -0.03 -23.64 12.50
N LEU A 45 -0.90 -23.47 11.50
CA LEU A 45 -2.30 -23.86 11.58
C LEU A 45 -2.46 -25.37 11.83
N LYS A 46 -1.67 -26.20 11.14
CA LYS A 46 -1.64 -27.66 11.35
C LYS A 46 -1.18 -28.05 12.75
N ASN A 47 -0.24 -27.29 13.31
CA ASN A 47 0.37 -27.55 14.61
C ASN A 47 -0.37 -26.85 15.78
N ALA A 48 -1.39 -26.05 15.51
CA ALA A 48 -2.09 -25.24 16.51
C ALA A 48 -2.86 -26.13 17.51
N GLN A 49 -2.47 -26.05 18.78
CA GLN A 49 -3.09 -26.80 19.88
C GLN A 49 -4.11 -25.99 20.69
N THR A 50 -4.16 -24.67 20.49
CA THR A 50 -5.11 -23.77 21.15
C THR A 50 -5.85 -22.92 20.13
N ASP A 51 -6.99 -22.36 20.53
CA ASP A 51 -7.79 -21.49 19.67
C ASP A 51 -7.05 -20.18 19.38
N GLU A 52 -6.27 -19.66 20.33
CA GLU A 52 -5.43 -18.47 20.12
C GLU A 52 -4.34 -18.74 19.07
N ALA A 53 -3.67 -19.90 19.14
CA ALA A 53 -2.67 -20.30 18.16
C ALA A 53 -3.29 -20.51 16.78
N ARG A 54 -4.50 -21.09 16.72
CA ARG A 54 -5.25 -21.26 15.48
C ARG A 54 -5.65 -19.92 14.88
N LEU A 55 -6.15 -19.00 15.69
CA LEU A 55 -6.53 -17.65 15.27
C LEU A 55 -5.33 -16.87 14.72
N ALA A 56 -4.18 -16.92 15.40
CA ALA A 56 -2.95 -16.29 14.93
C ALA A 56 -2.52 -16.84 13.55
N ALA A 57 -2.51 -18.16 13.38
CA ALA A 57 -2.15 -18.79 12.12
C ALA A 57 -3.15 -18.48 10.98
N LEU A 58 -4.45 -18.41 11.28
CA LEU A 58 -5.48 -17.99 10.30
C LEU A 58 -5.28 -16.53 9.89
N ASN A 59 -4.97 -15.65 10.84
CA ASN A 59 -4.66 -14.24 10.56
C ASN A 59 -3.42 -14.12 9.65
N GLU A 60 -2.31 -14.79 9.96
CA GLU A 60 -1.10 -14.81 9.13
C GLU A 60 -1.37 -15.38 7.73
N LYS A 61 -2.11 -16.48 7.65
CA LYS A 61 -2.48 -17.12 6.37
C LYS A 61 -3.31 -16.19 5.50
N SER A 62 -4.31 -15.51 6.07
CA SER A 62 -5.17 -14.60 5.32
C SER A 62 -4.38 -13.44 4.71
N LEU A 63 -3.45 -12.85 5.46
CA LEU A 63 -2.62 -11.75 4.99
C LEU A 63 -1.62 -12.20 3.92
N ALA A 64 -1.03 -13.38 4.05
CA ALA A 64 -0.14 -13.95 3.03
C ALA A 64 -0.88 -14.19 1.71
N LEU A 65 -2.07 -14.78 1.76
CA LEU A 65 -2.94 -14.95 0.59
C LEU A 65 -3.30 -13.61 -0.06
N ALA A 66 -3.64 -12.61 0.76
CA ALA A 66 -3.95 -11.26 0.27
C ALA A 66 -2.78 -10.65 -0.50
N LYS A 67 -1.55 -10.74 0.05
CA LYS A 67 -0.33 -10.24 -0.59
C LYS A 67 0.03 -10.99 -1.87
N LEU A 68 -0.43 -12.23 -2.05
CA LEU A 68 -0.32 -12.99 -3.30
C LEU A 68 -1.43 -12.66 -4.31
N GLY A 69 -2.32 -11.70 -4.00
CA GLY A 69 -3.47 -11.38 -4.85
C GLY A 69 -4.60 -12.41 -4.79
N ARG A 70 -4.53 -13.38 -3.87
CA ARG A 70 -5.52 -14.45 -3.66
C ARG A 70 -6.60 -13.99 -2.68
N SER A 71 -7.20 -12.83 -2.94
CA SER A 71 -8.10 -12.14 -1.99
C SER A 71 -9.37 -12.91 -1.66
N ALA A 72 -9.95 -13.64 -2.61
CA ALA A 72 -11.12 -14.48 -2.36
C ALA A 72 -10.81 -15.61 -1.35
N GLU A 73 -9.69 -16.31 -1.52
CA GLU A 73 -9.23 -17.33 -0.57
C GLU A 73 -8.86 -16.72 0.79
N ALA A 74 -8.27 -15.52 0.80
CA ALA A 74 -7.99 -14.79 2.02
C ALA A 74 -9.28 -14.49 2.81
N LEU A 75 -10.37 -14.08 2.13
CA LEU A 75 -11.68 -13.86 2.76
C LEU A 75 -12.28 -15.15 3.32
N ASP A 76 -12.08 -16.30 2.66
CA ASP A 76 -12.52 -17.60 3.18
C ASP A 76 -11.78 -17.97 4.47
N VAL A 77 -10.47 -17.66 4.55
CA VAL A 77 -9.67 -17.84 5.77
C VAL A 77 -10.12 -16.87 6.88
N ILE A 78 -10.45 -15.62 6.54
CA ILE A 78 -11.04 -14.68 7.51
C ILE A 78 -12.35 -15.20 8.08
N ARG A 79 -13.24 -15.79 7.27
CA ARG A 79 -14.49 -16.38 7.79
C ARG A 79 -14.24 -17.49 8.81
N GLN A 80 -13.15 -18.26 8.64
CA GLN A 80 -12.74 -19.27 9.64
C GLN A 80 -12.24 -18.59 10.93
N ALA A 81 -11.48 -17.50 10.83
CA ALA A 81 -11.04 -16.72 11.98
C ALA A 81 -12.23 -16.10 12.73
N GLU A 82 -13.20 -15.53 12.00
CA GLU A 82 -14.42 -14.95 12.58
C GLU A 82 -15.32 -16.00 13.23
N ALA A 83 -15.37 -17.23 12.70
CA ALA A 83 -16.10 -18.33 13.34
C ALA A 83 -15.47 -18.75 14.68
N LEU A 84 -14.15 -18.58 14.82
CA LEU A 84 -13.41 -18.90 16.05
C LEU A 84 -13.48 -17.77 17.08
N ALA A 85 -13.34 -16.53 16.61
CA ALA A 85 -13.35 -15.33 17.44
C ALA A 85 -14.02 -14.14 16.69
N PRO A 86 -15.36 -13.99 16.80
CA PRO A 86 -16.11 -12.97 16.04
C PRO A 86 -15.68 -11.53 16.33
N ASP A 87 -15.20 -11.27 17.54
CA ASP A 87 -14.80 -9.94 18.00
C ASP A 87 -13.29 -9.70 17.92
N ASP A 88 -12.52 -10.60 17.29
CA ASP A 88 -11.08 -10.39 17.12
C ASP A 88 -10.79 -9.18 16.23
N LEU A 89 -10.21 -8.15 16.83
CA LEU A 89 -9.94 -6.89 16.14
C LEU A 89 -8.81 -7.05 15.11
N GLY A 90 -7.88 -7.98 15.31
CA GLY A 90 -6.83 -8.29 14.32
C GLY A 90 -7.41 -8.87 13.03
N ALA A 91 -8.31 -9.86 13.14
CA ALA A 91 -9.04 -10.42 12.02
C ALA A 91 -9.90 -9.36 11.30
N GLN A 92 -10.57 -8.48 12.05
CA GLN A 92 -11.35 -7.38 11.46
C GLN A 92 -10.47 -6.38 10.69
N VAL A 93 -9.28 -6.04 11.19
CA VAL A 93 -8.32 -5.19 10.48
C VAL A 93 -7.85 -5.86 9.19
N ASN A 94 -7.44 -7.13 9.26
CA ASN A 94 -7.01 -7.89 8.08
C ASN A 94 -8.12 -7.99 7.04
N LYS A 95 -9.36 -8.22 7.46
CA LYS A 95 -10.53 -8.25 6.59
C LYS A 95 -10.69 -6.94 5.81
N ALA A 96 -10.51 -5.79 6.45
CA ALA A 96 -10.62 -4.49 5.78
C ALA A 96 -9.56 -4.33 4.68
N ILE A 97 -8.32 -4.73 4.95
CA ILE A 97 -7.20 -4.68 3.99
C ILE A 97 -7.44 -5.65 2.82
N ILE A 98 -7.95 -6.84 3.11
CA ILE A 98 -8.27 -7.86 2.09
C ILE A 98 -9.40 -7.37 1.18
N LEU A 99 -10.43 -6.73 1.75
CA LEU A 99 -11.53 -6.14 0.97
C LEU A 99 -11.03 -5.06 0.01
N ASP A 100 -10.08 -4.21 0.42
CA ASP A 100 -9.46 -3.26 -0.50
C ASP A 100 -8.71 -3.96 -1.64
N SER A 101 -7.98 -5.03 -1.33
CA SER A 101 -7.26 -5.82 -2.33
C SER A 101 -8.22 -6.57 -3.28
N ASN A 102 -9.43 -6.86 -2.82
CA ASN A 102 -10.52 -7.46 -3.60
C ASN A 102 -11.39 -6.42 -4.34
N GLU A 103 -10.98 -5.14 -4.36
CA GLU A 103 -11.72 -4.02 -4.96
C GLU A 103 -13.10 -3.72 -4.31
N GLU A 104 -13.37 -4.29 -3.13
CA GLU A 104 -14.58 -4.06 -2.33
C GLU A 104 -14.42 -2.84 -1.40
N HIS A 105 -13.99 -1.71 -1.96
CA HIS A 105 -13.57 -0.52 -1.19
C HIS A 105 -14.65 0.07 -0.28
N GLN A 106 -15.92 -0.03 -0.64
CA GLN A 106 -17.03 0.46 0.19
C GLN A 106 -17.24 -0.41 1.43
N ALA A 107 -17.11 -1.74 1.29
CA ALA A 107 -17.19 -2.65 2.42
C ALA A 107 -15.98 -2.46 3.36
N ALA A 108 -14.78 -2.29 2.79
CA ALA A 108 -13.58 -1.95 3.54
C ALA A 108 -13.74 -0.64 4.33
N ARG A 109 -14.31 0.41 3.70
CA ARG A 109 -14.58 1.72 4.34
C ARG A 109 -15.46 1.58 5.59
N ALA A 110 -16.58 0.86 5.49
CA ALA A 110 -17.47 0.63 6.62
C ALA A 110 -16.75 -0.06 7.79
N LEU A 111 -15.85 -1.00 7.50
CA LEU A 111 -15.08 -1.70 8.50
C LEU A 111 -14.01 -0.80 9.15
N TYR A 112 -13.27 -0.01 8.36
CA TYR A 112 -12.32 0.97 8.91
C TYR A 112 -13.01 2.03 9.78
N ASP A 113 -14.18 2.53 9.38
CA ASP A 113 -14.94 3.50 10.17
C ASP A 113 -15.36 2.91 11.52
N SER A 114 -15.83 1.65 11.52
CA SER A 114 -16.16 0.91 12.75
C SER A 114 -14.93 0.73 13.65
N LEU A 115 -13.81 0.23 13.10
CA LEU A 115 -12.58 -0.04 13.86
C LEU A 115 -11.98 1.24 14.44
N LEU A 116 -11.83 2.28 13.62
CA LEU A 116 -11.28 3.55 14.08
C LEU A 116 -12.23 4.23 15.08
N GLY A 117 -13.55 4.08 14.94
CA GLY A 117 -14.54 4.50 15.93
C GLY A 117 -14.32 3.83 17.29
N LYS A 118 -14.24 2.50 17.32
CA LYS A 118 -13.92 1.72 18.54
C LYS A 118 -12.61 2.19 19.19
N PHE A 119 -11.60 2.47 18.39
CA PHE A 119 -10.31 2.97 18.89
C PHE A 119 -10.43 4.39 19.46
N GLN A 120 -11.19 5.28 18.83
CA GLN A 120 -11.43 6.63 19.38
C GLN A 120 -12.16 6.58 20.72
N GLU A 121 -13.20 5.76 20.83
CA GLU A 121 -13.94 5.55 22.07
C GLU A 121 -13.03 5.00 23.17
N TRP A 122 -12.22 3.99 22.83
CA TRP A 122 -11.23 3.41 23.73
C TRP A 122 -10.24 4.48 24.26
N ARG A 123 -9.70 5.33 23.38
CA ARG A 123 -8.82 6.44 23.78
C ARG A 123 -9.54 7.45 24.68
N GLY A 124 -10.79 7.76 24.38
CA GLY A 124 -11.62 8.68 25.17
C GLY A 124 -11.84 8.19 26.60
N GLU A 125 -12.24 6.94 26.77
CA GLU A 125 -12.44 6.33 28.10
C GLU A 125 -11.14 6.23 28.90
N ARG A 126 -10.04 5.89 28.23
CA ARG A 126 -8.72 5.88 28.84
C ARG A 126 -8.32 7.28 29.34
N ALA A 127 -8.49 8.32 28.52
CA ALA A 127 -8.17 9.69 28.90
C ALA A 127 -9.04 10.20 30.06
N LYS A 128 -10.33 9.80 30.11
CA LYS A 128 -11.23 10.09 31.24
C LYS A 128 -10.72 9.45 32.54
N SER A 129 -10.35 8.18 32.50
CA SER A 129 -9.84 7.44 33.66
C SER A 129 -8.57 8.10 34.23
N ILE A 130 -7.62 8.43 33.34
CA ILE A 130 -6.36 9.11 33.73
C ILE A 130 -6.64 10.44 34.42
N ARG A 131 -7.58 11.24 33.89
CA ARG A 131 -7.95 12.55 34.46
C ARG A 131 -8.54 12.42 35.88
N LYS A 132 -9.24 11.32 36.16
CA LYS A 132 -9.82 11.02 37.47
C LYS A 132 -8.81 10.43 38.46
N GLY A 133 -7.57 10.18 38.04
CA GLY A 133 -6.59 9.44 38.84
C GLY A 133 -6.90 7.95 38.96
N GLU A 134 -7.80 7.43 38.13
CA GLU A 134 -8.17 6.01 38.10
C GLU A 134 -7.17 5.24 37.23
N LYS A 135 -6.89 3.99 37.62
CA LYS A 135 -6.19 3.07 36.71
C LYS A 135 -7.07 2.89 35.47
N PRO A 136 -6.57 3.15 34.25
CA PRO A 136 -7.39 3.04 33.05
C PRO A 136 -7.97 1.62 32.92
N ALA A 137 -9.28 1.55 32.70
CA ALA A 137 -10.05 0.30 32.67
C ALA A 137 -9.57 -0.69 31.58
N LYS A 138 -8.85 -0.20 30.57
CA LYS A 138 -8.26 -0.98 29.47
C LYS A 138 -6.77 -0.66 29.38
N SER A 139 -5.93 -1.68 29.56
CA SER A 139 -4.47 -1.52 29.65
C SER A 139 -3.86 -1.13 28.30
N ASP A 140 -2.62 -0.63 28.31
CA ASP A 140 -1.80 -0.44 27.10
C ASP A 140 -1.47 -1.78 26.39
N GLY A 141 -1.86 -2.90 27.01
CA GLY A 141 -1.59 -4.24 26.56
C GLY A 141 -2.60 -4.81 25.57
N ASP A 142 -3.72 -4.13 25.29
CA ASP A 142 -4.78 -4.64 24.41
C ASP A 142 -4.25 -4.84 22.98
N ALA A 143 -4.05 -6.11 22.61
CA ALA A 143 -3.47 -6.49 21.33
C ALA A 143 -4.37 -6.07 20.15
N GLY A 144 -5.69 -6.11 20.33
CA GLY A 144 -6.64 -5.70 19.31
C GLY A 144 -6.60 -4.19 19.06
N MET A 145 -6.54 -3.38 20.13
CA MET A 145 -6.37 -1.93 19.98
C MET A 145 -5.02 -1.56 19.38
N ARG A 146 -3.96 -2.33 19.70
CA ARG A 146 -2.66 -2.17 19.02
C ARG A 146 -2.79 -2.40 17.52
N ALA A 147 -3.39 -3.51 17.09
CA ALA A 147 -3.63 -3.80 15.67
C ALA A 147 -4.41 -2.68 14.95
N ILE A 148 -5.47 -2.14 15.57
CA ILE A 148 -6.19 -0.99 14.99
C ILE A 148 -5.27 0.23 14.89
N SER A 149 -4.49 0.53 15.93
CA SER A 149 -3.67 1.74 15.99
C SER A 149 -2.47 1.73 15.05
N THR A 150 -1.95 0.54 14.71
CA THR A 150 -0.77 0.37 13.87
C THR A 150 -1.14 0.19 12.39
N ASP A 151 -2.12 -0.67 12.11
CA ASP A 151 -2.30 -1.18 10.75
C ASP A 151 -3.46 -0.49 10.03
N ALA A 152 -4.54 -0.15 10.73
CA ALA A 152 -5.72 0.45 10.10
C ALA A 152 -5.54 1.89 9.54
N PRO A 153 -4.76 2.82 10.15
CA PRO A 153 -4.86 4.24 9.78
C PRO A 153 -4.41 4.53 8.35
N MET A 154 -3.25 4.01 7.95
CA MET A 154 -2.72 4.21 6.60
C MET A 154 -3.63 3.57 5.55
N HIS A 155 -4.01 2.30 5.75
CA HIS A 155 -4.91 1.60 4.85
C HIS A 155 -6.28 2.28 4.74
N SER A 156 -6.85 2.76 5.85
CA SER A 156 -8.07 3.56 5.85
C SER A 156 -7.94 4.85 5.03
N ALA A 157 -6.81 5.55 5.14
CA ALA A 157 -6.59 6.77 4.36
C ALA A 157 -6.45 6.46 2.86
N LEU A 158 -5.74 5.39 2.50
CA LEU A 158 -5.60 4.97 1.11
C LEU A 158 -6.93 4.44 0.53
N ASN A 159 -7.77 3.81 1.36
CA ASN A 159 -9.14 3.45 0.98
C ASN A 159 -9.96 4.68 0.57
N TYR A 160 -9.85 5.82 1.28
CA TYR A 160 -10.49 7.07 0.81
C TYR A 160 -10.00 7.47 -0.59
N ALA A 161 -8.72 7.32 -0.89
CA ALA A 161 -8.15 7.62 -2.21
C ALA A 161 -8.63 6.63 -3.30
N LEU A 162 -8.76 5.34 -2.97
CA LEU A 162 -9.35 4.33 -3.86
C LEU A 162 -10.79 4.70 -4.23
N LEU A 163 -11.56 5.19 -3.25
CA LEU A 163 -12.91 5.74 -3.41
C LEU A 163 -12.98 7.14 -4.06
N GLY A 164 -11.84 7.72 -4.47
CA GLY A 164 -11.78 9.04 -5.10
C GLY A 164 -11.91 10.24 -4.15
N ASN A 165 -11.95 9.99 -2.83
CA ASN A 165 -12.03 11.01 -1.80
C ASN A 165 -10.64 11.51 -1.37
N TYR A 166 -9.87 12.09 -2.30
CA TYR A 166 -8.47 12.46 -2.09
C TYR A 166 -8.25 13.46 -0.94
N ASN A 167 -9.15 14.44 -0.79
CA ASN A 167 -9.08 15.41 0.30
C ASN A 167 -9.28 14.77 1.68
N LYS A 168 -10.16 13.75 1.80
CA LYS A 168 -10.34 13.00 3.05
C LYS A 168 -9.12 12.13 3.36
N ALA A 169 -8.57 11.47 2.34
CA ALA A 169 -7.33 10.69 2.47
C ALA A 169 -6.17 11.55 2.99
N LEU A 170 -5.95 12.72 2.38
CA LEU A 170 -4.90 13.66 2.78
C LEU A 170 -5.11 14.19 4.21
N ALA A 171 -6.35 14.55 4.56
CA ALA A 171 -6.68 15.04 5.90
C ALA A 171 -6.42 13.97 6.98
N GLN A 172 -6.76 12.71 6.71
CA GLN A 172 -6.51 11.61 7.65
C GLN A 172 -5.01 11.37 7.84
N LEU A 173 -4.22 11.23 6.76
CA LEU A 173 -2.77 11.04 6.87
C LEU A 173 -2.06 12.20 7.59
N THR A 174 -2.51 13.44 7.35
CA THR A 174 -1.92 14.62 8.00
C THR A 174 -2.22 14.62 9.50
N ARG A 175 -3.46 14.30 9.89
CA ARG A 175 -3.88 14.23 11.29
C ARG A 175 -3.14 13.13 12.06
N ASP A 176 -2.95 11.96 11.44
CA ASP A 176 -2.25 10.84 12.08
C ASP A 176 -0.78 11.19 12.35
N PHE A 177 -0.15 11.93 11.43
CA PHE A 177 1.22 12.45 11.60
C PHE A 177 1.35 13.48 12.73
N GLU A 178 0.38 14.40 12.85
CA GLU A 178 0.36 15.42 13.92
C GLU A 178 0.15 14.81 15.32
N ILE A 179 -0.63 13.72 15.41
CA ILE A 179 -1.00 13.09 16.68
C ILE A 179 0.03 12.04 17.13
N GLN A 180 0.76 11.40 16.22
CA GLN A 180 1.80 10.41 16.53
C GLN A 180 3.23 10.84 16.12
N PRO A 181 3.75 11.98 16.61
CA PRO A 181 5.10 12.43 16.26
C PRO A 181 6.20 11.46 16.74
N ARG A 182 5.90 10.62 17.74
CA ARG A 182 6.89 9.75 18.42
C ARG A 182 7.16 8.40 17.73
N ILE A 183 6.33 7.99 16.77
CA ILE A 183 6.51 6.74 15.99
C ILE A 183 6.82 7.04 14.52
N SER A 184 6.43 8.23 14.02
CA SER A 184 6.35 8.52 12.58
C SER A 184 7.43 9.44 11.99
N MET A 185 8.26 10.16 12.76
CA MET A 185 9.21 11.12 12.14
C MET A 185 10.60 10.54 11.82
N LEU A 186 10.90 9.32 12.28
CA LEU A 186 12.22 8.68 12.16
C LEU A 186 12.14 7.19 11.76
N SER A 187 10.98 6.73 11.29
CA SER A 187 10.74 5.35 10.84
C SER A 187 10.52 5.32 9.32
N LYS A 188 10.71 4.15 8.70
CA LYS A 188 10.36 3.92 7.29
C LYS A 188 8.92 4.35 6.97
N ASP A 189 8.02 4.24 7.95
CA ASP A 189 6.60 4.60 7.82
C ASP A 189 6.40 6.12 7.66
N GLY A 190 7.28 6.94 8.23
CA GLY A 190 7.28 8.40 8.10
C GLY A 190 7.65 8.89 6.72
N ASP A 191 8.72 8.32 6.17
CA ASP A 191 9.18 8.64 4.82
C ASP A 191 8.11 8.25 3.79
N TYR A 192 7.57 7.04 3.93
CA TYR A 192 6.51 6.51 3.07
C TYR A 192 5.22 7.34 3.14
N ALA A 193 4.77 7.71 4.34
CA ALA A 193 3.64 8.62 4.52
C ALA A 193 3.87 9.99 3.87
N THR A 194 5.11 10.49 3.88
CA THR A 194 5.47 11.75 3.20
C THR A 194 5.26 11.66 1.70
N LEU A 195 5.63 10.55 1.06
CA LEU A 195 5.41 10.33 -0.38
C LEU A 195 3.91 10.32 -0.72
N TRP A 196 3.10 9.63 0.08
CA TRP A 196 1.65 9.63 -0.09
C TRP A 196 1.04 11.02 0.08
N ARG A 197 1.51 11.82 1.05
CA ARG A 197 1.04 13.21 1.23
C ARG A 197 1.37 14.08 0.01
N LEU A 198 2.56 13.93 -0.57
CA LEU A 198 2.92 14.61 -1.82
C LEU A 198 1.98 14.22 -2.96
N TRP A 199 1.81 12.90 -3.18
CA TRP A 199 0.96 12.39 -4.25
C TRP A 199 -0.51 12.81 -4.08
N LEU A 200 -1.08 12.64 -2.88
CA LEU A 200 -2.48 13.00 -2.61
C LEU A 200 -2.71 14.51 -2.75
N THR A 201 -1.77 15.33 -2.32
CA THR A 201 -1.84 16.79 -2.51
C THR A 201 -1.86 17.14 -3.99
N ALA A 202 -0.97 16.54 -4.78
CA ALA A 202 -0.91 16.80 -6.21
C ALA A 202 -2.17 16.30 -6.95
N LYS A 203 -2.61 15.08 -6.64
CA LYS A 203 -3.83 14.48 -7.19
C LYS A 203 -5.06 15.30 -6.85
N SER A 204 -5.27 15.66 -5.58
CA SER A 204 -6.47 16.38 -5.15
C SER A 204 -6.56 17.76 -5.79
N ARG A 205 -5.45 18.51 -5.79
CA ARG A 205 -5.37 19.81 -6.46
C ARG A 205 -5.67 19.68 -7.96
N SER A 206 -5.10 18.67 -8.62
CA SER A 206 -5.32 18.45 -10.05
C SER A 206 -6.79 18.14 -10.36
N VAL A 207 -7.47 17.36 -9.52
CA VAL A 207 -8.91 17.07 -9.67
C VAL A 207 -9.74 18.35 -9.50
N ASP A 208 -9.33 19.24 -8.60
CA ASP A 208 -9.96 20.54 -8.39
C ASP A 208 -9.57 21.60 -9.45
N GLY A 209 -8.77 21.23 -10.46
CA GLY A 209 -8.27 22.15 -11.50
C GLY A 209 -7.22 23.16 -11.00
N LEU A 210 -6.64 22.91 -9.82
CA LEU A 210 -5.68 23.78 -9.15
C LEU A 210 -4.25 23.30 -9.34
N ARG A 211 -3.32 24.25 -9.28
CA ARG A 211 -1.87 23.97 -9.28
C ARG A 211 -1.39 23.57 -7.89
N PRO A 212 -0.66 22.45 -7.74
CA PRO A 212 -0.18 21.97 -6.43
C PRO A 212 1.12 22.62 -5.93
N ASP A 213 1.79 23.45 -6.75
CA ASP A 213 3.18 23.91 -6.54
C ASP A 213 3.45 24.46 -5.13
N THR A 214 2.63 25.39 -4.64
CA THR A 214 2.81 26.02 -3.32
C THR A 214 2.67 24.99 -2.19
N ALA A 215 1.64 24.14 -2.25
CA ALA A 215 1.38 23.15 -1.21
C ALA A 215 2.48 22.08 -1.17
N ILE A 216 2.95 21.62 -2.33
CA ILE A 216 4.07 20.69 -2.46
C ILE A 216 5.36 21.32 -1.91
N THR A 217 5.64 22.58 -2.24
CA THR A 217 6.81 23.30 -1.71
C THR A 217 6.79 23.33 -0.18
N THR A 218 5.67 23.70 0.43
CA THR A 218 5.53 23.70 1.89
C THR A 218 5.74 22.31 2.49
N LEU A 219 5.15 21.26 1.89
CA LEU A 219 5.34 19.90 2.37
C LEU A 219 6.81 19.50 2.38
N ILE A 220 7.53 19.72 1.28
CA ILE A 220 8.93 19.34 1.18
C ILE A 220 9.81 20.15 2.15
N GLN A 221 9.52 21.43 2.39
CA GLN A 221 10.26 22.26 3.36
C GLN A 221 10.15 21.75 4.80
N THR A 222 9.04 21.11 5.12
CA THR A 222 8.77 20.55 6.46
C THR A 222 9.05 19.06 6.55
N ALA A 223 9.37 18.41 5.42
CA ALA A 223 9.63 16.99 5.37
C ALA A 223 11.01 16.69 5.96
N ASN A 224 11.05 15.65 6.80
CA ASN A 224 12.29 15.03 7.23
C ASN A 224 12.24 13.58 6.78
N VAL A 225 13.18 13.18 5.93
CA VAL A 225 13.26 11.81 5.41
C VAL A 225 14.57 11.15 5.80
N SER A 226 14.54 9.83 5.97
CA SER A 226 15.64 9.08 6.59
C SER A 226 16.52 8.29 5.62
N THR A 227 16.13 8.15 4.35
CA THR A 227 16.89 7.35 3.37
C THR A 227 17.33 8.15 2.13
N PRO A 228 18.46 7.75 1.48
CA PRO A 228 18.91 8.37 0.22
C PRO A 228 17.88 8.31 -0.91
N TYR A 229 17.08 7.23 -0.96
CA TYR A 229 15.98 7.07 -1.90
C TYR A 229 14.92 8.16 -1.72
N HIS A 230 14.48 8.38 -0.47
CA HIS A 230 13.47 9.39 -0.15
C HIS A 230 14.00 10.82 -0.38
N GLU A 231 15.28 11.09 -0.11
CA GLU A 231 15.90 12.37 -0.44
C GLU A 231 15.87 12.68 -1.94
N GLU A 232 16.22 11.71 -2.79
CA GLU A 232 16.15 11.88 -4.25
C GLU A 232 14.69 12.04 -4.73
N MET A 233 13.74 11.38 -4.07
CA MET A 233 12.31 11.58 -4.33
C MET A 233 11.90 13.03 -3.99
N LEU A 234 12.27 13.57 -2.82
CA LEU A 234 11.99 14.97 -2.49
C LEU A 234 12.68 15.95 -3.47
N ARG A 235 13.90 15.66 -3.93
CA ARG A 235 14.58 16.45 -4.97
C ARG A 235 13.83 16.44 -6.29
N LEU A 236 13.31 15.28 -6.72
CA LEU A 236 12.45 15.19 -7.91
C LEU A 236 11.22 16.07 -7.74
N TRP A 237 10.49 15.94 -6.63
CA TRP A 237 9.27 16.72 -6.36
C TRP A 237 9.53 18.22 -6.19
N TRP A 238 10.75 18.62 -5.82
CA TRP A 238 11.21 20.01 -5.82
C TRP A 238 11.59 20.53 -7.22
N GLY A 239 11.62 19.67 -8.23
CA GLY A 239 12.06 20.01 -9.59
C GLY A 239 13.59 20.10 -9.75
N LYS A 240 14.36 19.50 -8.85
CA LYS A 240 15.84 19.48 -8.83
C LYS A 240 16.42 18.10 -9.15
N GLY A 241 15.64 17.19 -9.71
CA GLY A 241 16.06 15.81 -9.96
C GLY A 241 15.36 15.15 -11.14
N HIS A 242 15.74 13.90 -11.38
CA HIS A 242 15.18 13.03 -12.41
C HIS A 242 14.96 11.64 -11.81
N TRP A 243 13.94 10.91 -12.28
CA TRP A 243 13.54 9.63 -11.70
C TRP A 243 14.65 8.56 -11.76
N GLN A 244 15.55 8.61 -12.75
CA GLN A 244 16.67 7.66 -12.84
C GLN A 244 17.63 7.77 -11.66
N ARG A 245 17.77 8.95 -11.04
CA ARG A 245 18.59 9.13 -9.84
C ARG A 245 18.01 8.39 -8.64
N ILE A 246 16.69 8.31 -8.56
CA ILE A 246 15.96 7.56 -7.52
C ILE A 246 16.28 6.07 -7.66
N LEU A 247 16.21 5.53 -8.88
CA LEU A 247 16.56 4.13 -9.13
C LEU A 247 18.04 3.82 -8.84
N ALA A 248 18.93 4.74 -9.20
CA ALA A 248 20.36 4.61 -8.89
C ALA A 248 20.60 4.61 -7.36
N ALA A 249 19.87 5.44 -6.61
CA ALA A 249 19.94 5.47 -5.16
C ALA A 249 19.48 4.14 -4.54
N ILE A 250 18.33 3.60 -4.97
CA ILE A 250 17.82 2.28 -4.51
C ILE A 250 18.84 1.18 -4.80
N ASN A 251 19.39 1.14 -6.01
CA ASN A 251 20.37 0.13 -6.41
C ASN A 251 21.69 0.20 -5.61
N GLY A 252 22.05 1.38 -5.10
CA GLY A 252 23.21 1.58 -4.24
C GLY A 252 22.99 1.20 -2.77
N MET A 253 21.74 0.95 -2.35
CA MET A 253 21.41 0.61 -0.96
C MET A 253 21.72 -0.86 -0.65
N LYS A 254 22.28 -1.10 0.54
CA LYS A 254 22.52 -2.46 1.08
C LYS A 254 21.27 -2.96 1.79
N ILE A 255 20.25 -3.30 1.01
CA ILE A 255 18.93 -3.77 1.46
C ILE A 255 18.59 -5.11 0.78
N SER A 256 17.60 -5.83 1.31
CA SER A 256 17.17 -7.11 0.74
C SER A 256 16.53 -6.95 -0.64
N ASP A 257 16.44 -8.02 -1.41
CA ASP A 257 15.82 -7.95 -2.75
C ASP A 257 14.32 -7.65 -2.66
N GLU A 258 13.64 -8.11 -1.60
CA GLU A 258 12.24 -7.77 -1.32
C GLU A 258 12.08 -6.28 -1.01
N GLU A 259 12.97 -5.71 -0.20
CA GLU A 259 12.95 -4.27 0.10
C GLU A 259 13.21 -3.44 -1.16
N LYS A 260 14.16 -3.86 -2.01
CA LYS A 260 14.41 -3.20 -3.30
C LYS A 260 13.17 -3.22 -4.17
N GLU A 261 12.50 -4.37 -4.28
CA GLU A 261 11.31 -4.51 -5.12
C GLU A 261 10.17 -3.59 -4.65
N THR A 262 9.96 -3.49 -3.33
CA THR A 262 9.00 -2.53 -2.75
C THR A 262 9.38 -1.10 -3.13
N PHE A 263 10.62 -0.67 -2.88
CA PHE A 263 11.05 0.70 -3.18
C PHE A 263 11.04 1.03 -4.67
N LEU A 264 11.30 0.07 -5.55
CA LEU A 264 11.17 0.28 -7.00
C LEU A 264 9.70 0.52 -7.39
N THR A 265 8.77 -0.25 -6.82
CA THR A 265 7.33 -0.06 -7.07
C THR A 265 6.87 1.32 -6.59
N GLU A 266 7.27 1.72 -5.39
CA GLU A 266 7.02 3.07 -4.86
C GLU A 266 7.66 4.15 -5.74
N ALA A 267 8.92 3.96 -6.16
CA ALA A 267 9.64 4.93 -6.96
C ALA A 267 8.94 5.20 -8.28
N HIS A 268 8.55 4.16 -9.00
CA HIS A 268 7.80 4.27 -10.25
C HIS A 268 6.47 5.00 -10.04
N PHE A 269 5.70 4.61 -9.03
CA PHE A 269 4.39 5.21 -8.75
C PHE A 269 4.49 6.70 -8.37
N PHE A 270 5.33 7.05 -7.40
CA PHE A 270 5.44 8.43 -6.92
C PHE A 270 6.14 9.35 -7.92
N ALA A 271 7.14 8.86 -8.66
CA ALA A 271 7.74 9.63 -9.74
C ALA A 271 6.74 9.87 -10.87
N ALA A 272 5.93 8.87 -11.24
CA ALA A 272 4.87 9.07 -12.23
C ALA A 272 3.87 10.14 -11.79
N GLY A 273 3.51 10.18 -10.51
CA GLY A 273 2.69 11.24 -9.92
C GLY A 273 3.29 12.64 -10.11
N TYR A 274 4.60 12.79 -9.89
CA TYR A 274 5.29 14.06 -10.17
C TYR A 274 5.19 14.45 -11.65
N TYR A 275 5.55 13.55 -12.57
CA TYR A 275 5.53 13.86 -14.00
C TYR A 275 4.11 14.21 -14.48
N ARG A 276 3.10 13.45 -14.03
CA ARG A 276 1.70 13.70 -14.35
C ARG A 276 1.20 15.03 -13.79
N TYR A 277 1.33 15.25 -12.48
CA TYR A 277 0.63 16.34 -11.80
C TYR A 277 1.43 17.65 -11.70
N MET A 278 2.76 17.56 -11.62
CA MET A 278 3.63 18.74 -11.54
C MET A 278 4.11 19.18 -12.91
N LYS A 279 4.56 18.24 -13.75
CA LYS A 279 5.14 18.54 -15.07
C LYS A 279 4.15 18.51 -16.22
N ARG A 280 2.98 17.89 -16.04
CA ARG A 280 2.00 17.61 -17.11
C ARG A 280 2.60 16.80 -18.26
N ASP A 281 3.56 15.95 -17.91
CA ASP A 281 4.25 15.04 -18.82
C ASP A 281 3.60 13.67 -18.71
N THR A 282 2.64 13.42 -19.61
CA THR A 282 1.88 12.16 -19.62
C THR A 282 2.69 11.00 -20.17
N GLU A 283 3.60 11.25 -21.12
CA GLU A 283 4.42 10.22 -21.73
C GLU A 283 5.37 9.60 -20.70
N THR A 284 6.13 10.43 -19.98
CA THR A 284 7.03 9.94 -18.92
C THR A 284 6.25 9.30 -17.76
N ALA A 285 5.08 9.84 -17.41
CA ALA A 285 4.25 9.24 -16.38
C ALA A 285 3.78 7.83 -16.78
N LEU A 286 3.34 7.63 -18.03
CA LEU A 286 2.95 6.33 -18.54
C LEU A 286 4.12 5.36 -18.62
N GLU A 287 5.30 5.80 -19.05
CA GLU A 287 6.52 4.98 -19.08
C GLU A 287 6.81 4.38 -17.69
N LEU A 288 6.78 5.22 -16.66
CA LEU A 288 7.03 4.80 -15.28
C LEU A 288 5.97 3.83 -14.74
N LEU A 289 4.69 4.07 -15.06
CA LEU A 289 3.60 3.20 -14.61
C LEU A 289 3.60 1.86 -15.35
N ASP A 290 3.84 1.85 -16.66
CA ASP A 290 3.85 0.63 -17.47
C ASP A 290 5.04 -0.29 -17.13
N ALA A 291 6.13 0.24 -16.54
CA ALA A 291 7.24 -0.56 -15.99
C ALA A 291 6.80 -1.54 -14.89
N GLU A 292 5.72 -1.23 -14.17
CA GLU A 292 5.16 -2.05 -13.09
C GLU A 292 3.89 -2.80 -13.48
N ASN A 293 3.24 -2.41 -14.58
CA ASN A 293 1.88 -2.85 -14.95
C ASN A 293 1.77 -4.35 -15.26
N ALA A 294 2.81 -4.96 -15.83
CA ALA A 294 2.82 -6.38 -16.18
C ALA A 294 3.06 -7.32 -14.99
N ARG A 295 3.40 -6.79 -13.82
CA ARG A 295 3.73 -7.60 -12.64
C ARG A 295 2.47 -7.87 -11.80
N PRO A 296 2.30 -9.09 -11.28
CA PRO A 296 1.16 -9.43 -10.44
C PRO A 296 1.14 -8.62 -9.14
N PHE A 297 0.00 -8.60 -8.46
CA PHE A 297 -0.07 -8.03 -7.12
C PHE A 297 0.76 -8.88 -6.15
N ASN A 298 1.67 -8.23 -5.43
CA ASN A 298 2.64 -8.85 -4.52
C ASN A 298 2.58 -8.24 -3.11
N GLY A 299 1.49 -7.50 -2.80
CA GLY A 299 1.28 -6.81 -1.53
C GLY A 299 1.62 -5.32 -1.55
N CYS A 300 2.26 -4.79 -2.60
CA CYS A 300 2.46 -3.35 -2.77
C CYS A 300 1.15 -2.67 -3.17
N ILE A 301 0.61 -1.81 -2.30
CA ILE A 301 -0.68 -1.15 -2.49
C ILE A 301 -0.68 -0.19 -3.68
N GLU A 302 0.46 0.39 -4.04
CA GLU A 302 0.67 1.24 -5.21
C GLU A 302 0.17 0.56 -6.48
N ARG A 303 0.31 -0.77 -6.59
CA ARG A 303 -0.15 -1.53 -7.76
C ARG A 303 -1.64 -1.38 -8.02
N LEU A 304 -2.45 -1.22 -6.97
CA LEU A 304 -3.89 -0.93 -7.11
C LEU A 304 -4.10 0.45 -7.76
N PHE A 305 -3.30 1.43 -7.36
CA PHE A 305 -3.35 2.79 -7.92
C PHE A 305 -2.73 2.90 -9.31
N ILE A 306 -1.63 2.19 -9.59
CA ILE A 306 -0.96 2.16 -10.90
C ILE A 306 -1.96 1.77 -11.99
N ARG A 307 -2.72 0.69 -11.80
CA ARG A 307 -3.75 0.26 -12.76
C ARG A 307 -4.82 1.33 -12.99
N LYS A 308 -5.28 1.99 -11.92
CA LYS A 308 -6.25 3.09 -12.00
C LYS A 308 -5.68 4.29 -12.75
N GLU A 309 -4.46 4.71 -12.45
CA GLU A 309 -3.79 5.86 -13.07
C GLU A 309 -3.54 5.62 -14.56
N ILE A 310 -3.08 4.42 -14.95
CA ILE A 310 -2.92 4.03 -16.36
C ILE A 310 -4.26 4.13 -17.09
N GLY A 311 -5.33 3.60 -16.49
CA GLY A 311 -6.68 3.64 -17.06
C GLY A 311 -7.24 5.05 -17.20
N GLU A 312 -6.81 6.01 -16.39
CA GLU A 312 -7.18 7.42 -16.53
C GLU A 312 -6.36 8.13 -17.61
N LEU A 313 -5.07 7.82 -17.76
CA LEU A 313 -4.17 8.45 -18.73
C LEU A 313 -4.38 7.95 -20.17
N LYS A 314 -4.92 6.74 -20.34
CA LYS A 314 -5.21 6.12 -21.66
C LYS A 314 -6.61 6.45 -22.20
N LYS A 315 -7.42 7.23 -21.47
CA LYS A 315 -8.74 7.73 -21.90
C LYS A 315 -8.63 9.06 -22.61
#